data_AF-Q7MKJ8-F1
#
_entry.id   AF-Q7MKJ8-F1
#
_cell.length_a   1.000
_cell.length_b   1.000
_cell.length_c   1.000
_cell.angle_alpha   90.00
_cell.angle_beta   90.00
_cell.angle_gamma   90.00
#
_symmetry.space_group_name_H-M   'P 1'
#
loop_
_entity.id
_entity.type
_entity.pdbx_description
1 polymer ?
#
loop_
_entity_poly.entity_id
_entity_poly.type
_entity_poly.pdbx_seq_one_letter_code
_entity_poly.pdbx_strand_id
1 'polypeptide(L)'
;MYIESQEKIYYSNKEPIPLDDVIASLQGYSELIKMLPTVLEHLDDSLVIEDIKVYVDEVSKGSLWEVLLIGLAFGSQQSLDCHLTGVNDWAHEKLMNAGITNKNIRNGLIVLVAILAVTGASMALDHMKKLLGGRDESTATIQANNNIFINIGAEAYGTTPDAIQSAIAHAIDVHGQTKVAKEARKIIAPAKLEQGAEVKFFSGANASDAPIVTFDSELVEALPSYDFNEGDVSIPQNNVDVFITSMDLERHKTGWAAHIPSISENKRIPISFNSDENLEQIASERNYKANITVVYGRDKKSGDLKPKRALITSLGQKLEKGFKDKKI
;
A
#
# COMPACT_ATOMS: atom_id res chain seq x y z
N MET A 1 2.53 -14.99 -29.70
CA MET A 1 1.15 -15.52 -29.55
C MET A 1 0.47 -14.80 -28.38
N TYR A 2 -0.86 -14.74 -28.32
CA TYR A 2 -1.63 -13.94 -27.36
C TYR A 2 -2.54 -14.83 -26.49
N ILE A 3 -2.43 -14.72 -25.16
CA ILE A 3 -3.34 -15.39 -24.21
C ILE A 3 -4.25 -14.33 -23.59
N GLU A 4 -5.55 -14.58 -23.61
CA GLU A 4 -6.56 -13.75 -22.97
C GLU A 4 -7.10 -14.41 -21.70
N SER A 5 -7.21 -13.62 -20.64
CA SER A 5 -7.97 -13.93 -19.43
C SER A 5 -9.03 -12.87 -19.17
N GLN A 6 -10.20 -13.30 -18.70
CA GLN A 6 -11.25 -12.40 -18.23
C GLN A 6 -11.30 -12.51 -16.70
N GLU A 7 -11.04 -11.41 -16.01
CA GLU A 7 -11.08 -11.34 -14.55
C GLU A 7 -12.27 -10.50 -14.12
N LYS A 8 -13.02 -10.93 -13.10
CA LYS A 8 -14.16 -10.17 -12.56
C LYS A 8 -13.91 -9.80 -11.12
N ILE A 9 -14.21 -8.56 -10.80
CA ILE A 9 -14.08 -8.00 -9.47
C ILE A 9 -15.45 -7.50 -9.04
N TYR A 10 -15.82 -7.82 -7.80
CA TYR A 10 -17.06 -7.40 -7.19
C TYR A 10 -16.81 -6.65 -5.89
N TYR A 11 -17.41 -5.48 -5.75
CA TYR A 11 -17.44 -4.70 -4.52
C TYR A 11 -18.83 -4.78 -3.91
N SER A 12 -18.92 -5.17 -2.65
CA SER A 12 -20.21 -5.44 -1.99
C SER A 12 -20.94 -4.20 -1.47
N ASN A 13 -20.49 -2.99 -1.83
CA ASN A 13 -21.13 -1.73 -1.43
C ASN A 13 -22.62 -1.71 -1.83
N LYS A 14 -23.45 -1.16 -0.94
CA LYS A 14 -24.88 -0.93 -1.16
C LYS A 14 -25.14 0.47 -1.71
N GLU A 15 -24.35 1.44 -1.27
CA GLU A 15 -24.43 2.81 -1.73
C GLU A 15 -23.69 3.00 -3.06
N PRO A 16 -24.13 3.94 -3.92
CA PRO A 16 -23.43 4.26 -5.16
C PRO A 16 -21.98 4.70 -4.91
N ILE A 17 -21.04 4.10 -5.64
CA ILE A 17 -19.62 4.47 -5.61
C ILE A 17 -19.38 5.66 -6.56
N PRO A 18 -18.67 6.72 -6.12
CA PRO A 18 -18.29 7.84 -6.97
C PRO A 18 -17.47 7.40 -8.19
N LEU A 19 -17.71 8.03 -9.34
CA LEU A 19 -17.01 7.70 -10.59
C LEU A 19 -15.49 7.81 -10.46
N ASP A 20 -14.99 8.79 -9.70
CA ASP A 20 -13.55 8.98 -9.50
C ASP A 20 -12.90 7.79 -8.77
N ASP A 21 -13.61 7.18 -7.82
CA ASP A 21 -13.14 5.98 -7.11
C ASP A 21 -13.15 4.75 -8.01
N VAL A 22 -14.14 4.61 -8.91
CA VAL A 22 -14.19 3.55 -9.94
C VAL A 22 -13.06 3.72 -10.95
N ILE A 23 -12.80 4.94 -11.42
CA ILE A 23 -11.68 5.19 -12.33
C ILE A 23 -10.35 4.88 -11.63
N ALA A 24 -10.21 5.26 -10.36
CA ALA A 24 -9.03 4.97 -9.58
C ALA A 24 -8.81 3.46 -9.41
N SER A 25 -9.83 2.68 -9.04
CA SER A 25 -9.71 1.21 -8.92
C SER A 25 -9.26 0.57 -10.23
N LEU A 26 -9.90 0.90 -11.35
CA LEU A 26 -9.53 0.41 -12.68
C LEU A 26 -8.09 0.78 -13.06
N GLN A 27 -7.63 1.99 -12.72
CA GLN A 27 -6.23 2.39 -12.90
C GLN A 27 -5.28 1.58 -12.02
N GLY A 28 -5.66 1.33 -10.75
CA GLY A 28 -4.90 0.50 -9.83
C GLY A 28 -4.73 -0.92 -10.35
N TYR A 29 -5.81 -1.52 -10.85
CA TYR A 29 -5.75 -2.82 -11.52
C TYR A 29 -4.85 -2.80 -12.74
N SER A 30 -5.01 -1.82 -13.64
CA SER A 30 -4.16 -1.69 -14.83
C SER A 30 -2.68 -1.63 -14.48
N GLU A 31 -2.30 -0.86 -13.45
CA GLU A 31 -0.90 -0.73 -13.05
C GLU A 31 -0.36 -1.98 -12.34
N LEU A 32 -1.12 -2.64 -11.45
CA LEU A 32 -0.67 -3.89 -10.83
C LEU A 32 -0.57 -5.02 -11.84
N ILE A 33 -1.51 -5.12 -12.79
CA ILE A 33 -1.48 -6.14 -13.84
C ILE A 33 -0.22 -5.99 -14.69
N LYS A 34 0.18 -4.75 -15.05
CA LYS A 34 1.44 -4.49 -15.77
C LYS A 34 2.71 -4.93 -15.03
N MET A 35 2.63 -5.23 -13.73
CA MET A 35 3.75 -5.78 -12.96
C MET A 35 3.82 -7.31 -13.00
N LEU A 36 2.75 -7.99 -13.43
CA LEU A 36 2.68 -9.45 -13.49
C LEU A 36 3.74 -10.09 -14.37
N PRO A 37 4.19 -9.50 -15.51
CA PRO A 37 5.33 -10.04 -16.25
C PRO A 37 6.55 -10.29 -15.35
N THR A 38 6.92 -9.32 -14.52
CA THR A 38 8.06 -9.46 -13.59
C THR A 38 7.86 -10.59 -12.57
N VAL A 39 6.62 -10.83 -12.13
CA VAL A 39 6.32 -11.95 -11.22
C VAL A 39 6.46 -13.28 -11.96
N LEU A 40 5.84 -13.40 -13.13
CA LEU A 40 5.78 -14.65 -13.91
C LEU A 40 7.16 -15.05 -14.44
N GLU A 41 7.95 -14.09 -14.92
CA GLU A 41 9.33 -14.30 -15.40
C GLU A 41 10.28 -14.65 -14.25
N HIS A 42 10.01 -14.22 -13.01
CA HIS A 42 10.79 -14.64 -11.85
C HIS A 42 10.41 -16.04 -11.35
N LEU A 43 9.18 -16.48 -11.57
CA LEU A 43 8.77 -17.86 -11.30
C LEU A 43 9.35 -18.83 -12.34
N ASP A 44 9.61 -18.34 -13.56
CA ASP A 44 10.29 -19.08 -14.62
C ASP A 44 11.13 -18.15 -15.51
N ASP A 45 12.46 -18.22 -15.33
CA ASP A 45 13.45 -17.45 -16.08
C ASP A 45 13.44 -17.73 -17.60
N SER A 46 12.76 -18.80 -18.05
CA SER A 46 12.62 -19.12 -19.47
C SER A 46 11.41 -18.43 -20.14
N LEU A 47 10.51 -17.86 -19.34
CA LEU A 47 9.37 -17.10 -19.82
C LEU A 47 9.80 -15.69 -20.24
N VAL A 48 9.30 -15.22 -21.37
CA VAL A 48 9.47 -13.83 -21.82
C VAL A 48 8.12 -13.29 -22.29
N ILE A 49 7.61 -12.30 -21.58
CA ILE A 49 6.37 -11.60 -21.89
C ILE A 49 6.72 -10.26 -22.53
N GLU A 50 6.41 -10.11 -23.82
CA GLU A 50 6.74 -8.90 -24.58
C GLU A 50 5.79 -7.74 -24.31
N ASP A 51 4.51 -8.07 -24.09
CA ASP A 51 3.48 -7.06 -23.90
C ASP A 51 2.37 -7.60 -23.01
N ILE A 52 1.78 -6.69 -22.26
CA ILE A 52 0.58 -6.95 -21.47
C ILE A 52 -0.41 -5.80 -21.67
N LYS A 53 -1.61 -6.16 -22.09
CA LYS A 53 -2.70 -5.22 -22.33
C LYS A 53 -3.85 -5.51 -21.38
N VAL A 54 -4.45 -4.46 -20.86
CA VAL A 54 -5.60 -4.53 -19.97
C VAL A 54 -6.69 -3.67 -20.56
N TYR A 55 -7.87 -4.26 -20.73
CA TYR A 55 -9.05 -3.58 -21.23
C TYR A 55 -10.18 -3.70 -20.22
N VAL A 56 -11.01 -2.67 -20.15
CA VAL A 56 -12.28 -2.73 -19.43
C VAL A 56 -13.30 -3.35 -20.39
N ASP A 57 -13.90 -4.46 -19.98
CA ASP A 57 -14.93 -5.18 -20.74
C ASP A 57 -16.33 -4.72 -20.32
N GLU A 58 -16.57 -4.67 -19.00
CA GLU A 58 -17.85 -4.25 -18.43
C GLU A 58 -17.63 -3.52 -17.10
N VAL A 59 -18.43 -2.47 -16.88
CA VAL A 59 -18.65 -1.86 -15.57
C VAL A 59 -20.16 -1.72 -15.38
N SER A 60 -20.72 -2.29 -14.31
CA SER A 60 -22.17 -2.29 -14.10
C SER A 60 -22.60 -1.73 -12.73
N LYS A 61 -23.82 -1.16 -12.73
CA LYS A 61 -24.42 -0.41 -11.61
C LYS A 61 -25.03 -1.36 -10.57
N GLY A 62 -24.87 -1.01 -9.29
CA GLY A 62 -25.42 -1.71 -8.14
C GLY A 62 -24.31 -1.83 -7.10
N SER A 63 -24.16 -3.02 -6.53
CA SER A 63 -22.83 -3.45 -6.11
C SER A 63 -21.92 -3.49 -7.34
N LEU A 64 -20.78 -2.79 -7.28
CA LEU A 64 -19.94 -2.52 -8.44
C LEU A 64 -19.29 -3.81 -8.94
N TRP A 65 -19.52 -4.12 -10.21
CA TRP A 65 -18.79 -5.12 -10.95
C TRP A 65 -17.83 -4.45 -11.93
N GLU A 66 -16.58 -4.90 -11.91
CA GLU A 66 -15.56 -4.55 -12.88
C GLU A 66 -15.09 -5.82 -13.58
N VAL A 67 -15.17 -5.84 -14.90
CA VAL A 67 -14.70 -6.96 -15.73
C VAL A 67 -13.54 -6.49 -16.57
N LEU A 68 -12.40 -7.17 -16.43
CA LEU A 68 -11.15 -6.86 -17.09
C LEU A 68 -10.77 -7.97 -18.07
N LEU A 69 -10.36 -7.59 -19.27
CA LEU A 69 -9.72 -8.48 -20.23
C LEU A 69 -8.20 -8.22 -20.19
N ILE A 70 -7.45 -9.24 -19.81
CA ILE A 70 -5.99 -9.23 -19.73
C ILE A 70 -5.44 -10.03 -20.89
N GLY A 71 -4.62 -9.38 -21.70
CA GLY A 71 -3.95 -9.99 -22.84
C GLY A 71 -2.45 -10.02 -22.66
N LEU A 72 -1.85 -11.21 -22.72
CA LEU A 72 -0.41 -11.42 -22.64
C LEU A 72 0.14 -11.78 -24.03
N ALA A 73 1.09 -11.00 -24.54
CA ALA A 73 1.80 -11.31 -25.77
C ALA A 73 3.19 -11.90 -25.46
N PHE A 74 3.47 -13.05 -26.05
CA PHE A 74 4.75 -13.76 -25.91
C PHE A 74 5.58 -13.63 -27.19
N GLY A 75 6.90 -13.48 -27.01
CA GLY A 75 7.78 -12.96 -28.06
C GLY A 75 8.22 -13.87 -29.17
N SER A 76 7.97 -15.17 -29.06
CA SER A 76 8.04 -16.03 -30.22
C SER A 76 7.09 -17.21 -30.12
N GLN A 77 6.72 -17.74 -31.28
CA GLN A 77 6.03 -19.02 -31.36
C GLN A 77 6.90 -20.12 -30.74
N GLN A 78 8.22 -20.05 -30.88
CA GLN A 78 9.19 -20.94 -30.22
C GLN A 78 9.19 -20.84 -28.68
N SER A 79 9.01 -19.64 -28.10
CA SER A 79 8.94 -19.44 -26.65
C SER A 79 7.67 -20.01 -26.03
N LEU A 80 6.57 -20.03 -26.79
CA LEU A 80 5.32 -20.64 -26.37
C LEU A 80 5.20 -22.12 -26.79
N ASP A 81 5.80 -22.54 -27.89
CA ASP A 81 5.85 -23.94 -28.33
C ASP A 81 6.77 -24.77 -27.40
N CYS A 82 7.88 -24.20 -26.91
CA CYS A 82 8.63 -24.76 -25.78
C CYS A 82 7.78 -24.87 -24.50
N HIS A 83 6.77 -24.00 -24.33
CA HIS A 83 5.95 -23.89 -23.13
C HIS A 83 4.66 -24.74 -23.19
N LEU A 84 4.09 -24.96 -24.38
CA LEU A 84 2.79 -25.62 -24.56
C LEU A 84 2.86 -26.91 -25.39
N THR A 85 3.79 -27.06 -26.34
CA THR A 85 3.89 -28.28 -27.17
C THR A 85 5.29 -28.49 -27.76
N GLY A 86 6.12 -29.24 -27.04
CA GLY A 86 7.12 -30.15 -27.62
C GLY A 86 8.27 -29.54 -28.42
N VAL A 87 9.23 -28.87 -27.77
CA VAL A 87 10.66 -29.09 -28.07
C VAL A 87 11.44 -29.11 -26.75
N ASN A 88 11.89 -30.31 -26.42
CA ASN A 88 12.57 -30.76 -25.22
C ASN A 88 11.69 -31.02 -23.98
N ASP A 89 11.60 -32.30 -23.61
CA ASP A 89 11.02 -32.78 -22.35
C ASP A 89 11.48 -31.95 -21.14
N TRP A 90 12.73 -31.45 -21.12
CA TRP A 90 13.29 -30.72 -19.97
C TRP A 90 12.63 -29.37 -19.69
N ALA A 91 12.13 -28.63 -20.69
CA ALA A 91 11.52 -27.30 -20.49
C ALA A 91 10.04 -27.43 -20.10
N HIS A 92 9.31 -28.33 -20.78
CA HIS A 92 7.93 -28.67 -20.44
C HIS A 92 7.84 -29.30 -19.04
N GLU A 93 8.79 -30.19 -18.69
CA GLU A 93 8.90 -30.76 -17.36
C GLU A 93 9.25 -29.67 -16.33
N LYS A 94 10.17 -28.74 -16.60
CA LYS A 94 10.47 -27.63 -15.68
C LYS A 94 9.29 -26.70 -15.44
N LEU A 95 8.54 -26.38 -16.47
CA LEU A 95 7.37 -25.51 -16.41
C LEU A 95 6.19 -26.14 -15.69
N MET A 96 5.92 -27.43 -15.96
CA MET A 96 4.94 -28.21 -15.21
C MET A 96 5.40 -28.48 -13.77
N ASN A 97 6.69 -28.68 -13.54
CA ASN A 97 7.29 -28.82 -12.20
C ASN A 97 7.29 -27.50 -11.43
N ALA A 98 7.31 -26.36 -12.13
CA ALA A 98 7.08 -25.02 -11.58
C ALA A 98 5.60 -24.63 -11.59
N GLY A 99 4.72 -25.53 -12.05
CA GLY A 99 3.26 -25.45 -12.10
C GLY A 99 2.65 -24.31 -12.93
N ILE A 100 3.40 -23.71 -13.85
CA ILE A 100 2.90 -22.68 -14.77
C ILE A 100 2.25 -23.37 -15.97
N THR A 101 0.93 -23.18 -16.13
CA THR A 101 0.16 -23.71 -17.27
C THR A 101 -0.75 -22.64 -17.84
N ASN A 102 -1.24 -22.81 -19.08
CA ASN A 102 -2.24 -21.89 -19.67
C ASN A 102 -3.47 -21.74 -18.77
N LYS A 103 -3.95 -22.84 -18.17
CA LYS A 103 -5.07 -22.81 -17.21
C LYS A 103 -4.74 -21.95 -15.99
N ASN A 104 -3.52 -22.04 -15.47
CA ASN A 104 -3.10 -21.32 -14.27
C ASN A 104 -2.79 -19.85 -14.57
N ILE A 105 -2.28 -19.53 -15.76
CA ILE A 105 -2.19 -18.15 -16.26
C ILE A 105 -3.58 -17.56 -16.43
N ARG A 106 -4.58 -18.31 -16.91
CA ARG A 106 -5.95 -17.79 -17.01
C ARG A 106 -6.66 -17.68 -15.66
N ASN A 107 -6.34 -18.56 -14.72
CA ASN A 107 -7.04 -18.62 -13.43
C ASN A 107 -6.36 -17.81 -12.31
N GLY A 108 -5.05 -17.57 -12.43
CA GLY A 108 -4.18 -17.13 -11.34
C GLY A 108 -3.74 -15.67 -11.42
N LEU A 109 -3.94 -14.97 -12.54
CA LEU A 109 -3.48 -13.57 -12.67
C LEU A 109 -4.13 -12.67 -11.63
N ILE A 110 -5.45 -12.82 -11.42
CA ILE A 110 -6.16 -12.03 -10.42
C ILE A 110 -5.72 -12.37 -8.99
N VAL A 111 -5.28 -13.61 -8.74
CA VAL A 111 -4.70 -14.02 -7.45
C VAL A 111 -3.36 -13.31 -7.22
N LEU A 112 -2.49 -13.26 -8.23
CA LEU A 112 -1.22 -12.52 -8.13
C LEU A 112 -1.44 -11.02 -7.91
N VAL A 113 -2.45 -10.42 -8.56
CA VAL A 113 -2.85 -9.03 -8.32
C VAL A 113 -3.31 -8.82 -6.88
N ALA A 114 -4.11 -9.75 -6.34
CA ALA A 114 -4.56 -9.70 -4.96
C ALA A 114 -3.39 -9.80 -3.97
N ILE A 115 -2.42 -10.70 -4.21
CA ILE A 115 -1.21 -10.83 -3.39
C ILE A 115 -0.35 -9.55 -3.46
N LEU A 116 -0.14 -8.99 -4.65
CA LEU A 116 0.57 -7.71 -4.83
C LEU A 116 -0.12 -6.58 -4.07
N ALA A 117 -1.46 -6.52 -4.13
CA ALA A 117 -2.23 -5.50 -3.44
C ALA A 117 -2.06 -5.59 -1.92
N VAL A 118 -2.25 -6.79 -1.34
CA VAL A 118 -2.13 -6.99 0.12
C VAL A 118 -0.69 -6.83 0.59
N THR A 119 0.28 -7.41 -0.11
CA THR A 119 1.70 -7.27 0.24
C THR A 119 2.16 -5.82 0.14
N GLY A 120 1.84 -5.12 -0.95
CA GLY A 120 2.18 -3.71 -1.13
C GLY A 120 1.58 -2.81 -0.05
N ALA A 121 0.32 -3.05 0.31
CA ALA A 121 -0.35 -2.34 1.40
C ALA A 121 0.24 -2.64 2.79
N SER A 122 0.59 -3.90 3.06
CA SER A 122 1.29 -4.33 4.29
C SER A 122 2.61 -3.60 4.46
N MET A 123 3.42 -3.55 3.40
CA MET A 123 4.71 -2.87 3.44
C MET A 123 4.57 -1.36 3.67
N ALA A 124 3.52 -0.73 3.15
CA ALA A 124 3.23 0.68 3.42
C ALA A 124 2.85 0.93 4.89
N LEU A 125 2.08 0.01 5.48
CA LEU A 125 1.76 0.04 6.91
C LEU A 125 3.00 -0.17 7.77
N ASP A 126 3.86 -1.13 7.46
CA ASP A 126 5.08 -1.38 8.24
C ASP A 126 6.02 -0.18 8.23
N HIS A 127 6.17 0.46 7.07
CA HIS A 127 6.93 1.71 6.95
C HIS A 127 6.31 2.83 7.80
N MET A 128 4.98 2.93 7.83
CA MET A 128 4.27 3.90 8.68
C MET A 128 4.32 3.56 10.17
N LYS A 129 4.22 2.29 10.57
CA LYS A 129 4.29 1.85 11.96
C LYS A 129 5.65 2.16 12.57
N LYS A 130 6.74 1.96 11.81
CA LYS A 130 8.09 2.39 12.18
C LYS A 130 8.17 3.90 12.43
N LEU A 131 7.35 4.70 11.74
CA LEU A 131 7.30 6.16 11.89
C LEU A 131 6.31 6.63 12.97
N LEU A 132 5.28 5.82 13.29
CA LEU A 132 4.13 6.20 14.14
C LEU A 132 4.11 5.53 15.52
N GLY A 133 5.11 4.72 15.88
CA GLY A 133 5.22 4.15 17.22
C GLY A 133 4.33 2.92 17.49
N GLY A 134 3.88 2.23 16.43
CA GLY A 134 3.28 0.88 16.51
C GLY A 134 1.83 0.81 17.00
N ARG A 135 0.92 0.47 16.08
CA ARG A 135 -0.33 -0.27 16.42
C ARG A 135 -0.15 -1.68 15.91
N ASP A 136 -0.56 -2.72 16.64
CA ASP A 136 -0.24 -4.11 16.28
C ASP A 136 -1.34 -4.78 15.43
N GLU A 137 -2.61 -4.59 15.80
CA GLU A 137 -3.75 -5.41 15.33
C GLU A 137 -3.91 -5.49 13.81
N SER A 138 -3.84 -4.37 13.08
CA SER A 138 -4.01 -4.39 11.62
C SER A 138 -2.90 -5.13 10.85
N THR A 139 -1.69 -5.30 11.43
CA THR A 139 -0.62 -6.07 10.73
C THR A 139 -0.92 -7.57 10.80
N ALA A 140 -1.48 -8.06 11.90
CA ALA A 140 -1.78 -9.48 12.05
C ALA A 140 -2.83 -9.94 11.04
N THR A 141 -3.94 -9.21 10.89
CA THR A 141 -5.00 -9.51 9.91
C THR A 141 -4.46 -9.49 8.48
N ILE A 142 -3.63 -8.50 8.14
CA ILE A 142 -3.04 -8.38 6.79
C ILE A 142 -2.04 -9.51 6.52
N GLN A 143 -1.16 -9.83 7.48
CA GLN A 143 -0.20 -10.93 7.33
C GLN A 143 -0.91 -12.28 7.19
N ALA A 144 -1.96 -12.53 7.99
CA ALA A 144 -2.74 -13.76 7.90
C ALA A 144 -3.39 -13.91 6.52
N ASN A 145 -4.07 -12.87 6.03
CA ASN A 145 -4.67 -12.89 4.70
C ASN A 145 -3.63 -13.00 3.58
N ASN A 146 -2.49 -12.32 3.71
CA ASN A 146 -1.40 -12.44 2.75
C ASN A 146 -0.90 -13.89 2.64
N ASN A 147 -0.71 -14.57 3.77
CA ASN A 147 -0.29 -15.98 3.79
C ASN A 147 -1.35 -16.88 3.15
N ILE A 148 -2.64 -16.63 3.36
CA ILE A 148 -3.72 -17.37 2.69
C ILE A 148 -3.61 -17.19 1.17
N PHE A 149 -3.48 -15.94 0.70
CA PHE A 149 -3.43 -15.66 -0.74
C PHE A 149 -2.16 -16.20 -1.40
N ILE A 150 -1.01 -16.14 -0.71
CA ILE A 150 0.23 -16.77 -1.17
C ILE A 150 0.05 -18.28 -1.34
N ASN A 151 -0.62 -18.96 -0.39
CA ASN A 151 -0.90 -20.40 -0.53
C ASN A 151 -1.83 -20.70 -1.71
N ILE A 152 -2.88 -19.89 -1.91
CA ILE A 152 -3.77 -20.01 -3.08
C ILE A 152 -2.98 -19.80 -4.38
N GLY A 153 -2.08 -18.81 -4.41
CA GLY A 153 -1.17 -18.59 -5.54
C GLY A 153 -0.23 -19.78 -5.76
N ALA A 154 0.35 -20.33 -4.72
CA ALA A 154 1.25 -21.47 -4.80
C ALA A 154 0.52 -22.71 -5.37
N GLU A 155 -0.70 -22.98 -4.90
CA GLU A 155 -1.56 -24.03 -5.45
C GLU A 155 -1.91 -23.76 -6.92
N ALA A 156 -2.35 -22.52 -7.22
CA ALA A 156 -2.74 -22.12 -8.57
C ALA A 156 -1.58 -22.27 -9.56
N TYR A 157 -0.36 -21.96 -9.15
CA TYR A 157 0.84 -22.07 -9.99
C TYR A 157 1.66 -23.32 -9.69
N GLY A 158 1.11 -24.33 -9.00
CA GLY A 158 1.78 -25.61 -8.68
C GLY A 158 3.23 -25.46 -8.19
N THR A 159 3.50 -24.45 -7.38
CA THR A 159 4.83 -24.08 -6.86
C THR A 159 4.77 -23.94 -5.34
N THR A 160 5.86 -23.48 -4.69
CA THR A 160 5.88 -23.27 -3.24
C THR A 160 5.42 -21.87 -2.85
N PRO A 161 4.86 -21.69 -1.63
CA PRO A 161 4.58 -20.37 -1.06
C PRO A 161 5.80 -19.44 -1.08
N ASP A 162 6.98 -19.98 -0.78
CA ASP A 162 8.25 -19.22 -0.77
C ASP A 162 8.62 -18.72 -2.17
N ALA A 163 8.37 -19.50 -3.22
CA ALA A 163 8.62 -19.08 -4.60
C ALA A 163 7.68 -17.94 -5.01
N ILE A 164 6.40 -18.03 -4.68
CA ILE A 164 5.43 -16.94 -4.89
C ILE A 164 5.85 -15.69 -4.11
N GLN A 165 6.20 -15.83 -2.84
CA GLN A 165 6.62 -14.70 -2.01
C GLN A 165 7.88 -14.03 -2.56
N SER A 166 8.85 -14.82 -3.03
CA SER A 166 10.08 -14.35 -3.68
C SER A 166 9.78 -13.56 -4.96
N ALA A 167 8.92 -14.08 -5.83
CA ALA A 167 8.53 -13.42 -7.07
C ALA A 167 7.77 -12.11 -6.84
N ILE A 168 6.86 -12.09 -5.86
CA ILE A 168 6.13 -10.89 -5.45
C ILE A 168 7.10 -9.84 -4.87
N ALA A 169 8.01 -10.26 -3.99
CA ALA A 169 9.01 -9.36 -3.42
C ALA A 169 9.94 -8.78 -4.50
N HIS A 170 10.34 -9.60 -5.48
CA HIS A 170 11.14 -9.14 -6.62
C HIS A 170 10.39 -8.10 -7.46
N ALA A 171 9.13 -8.35 -7.81
CA ALA A 171 8.33 -7.37 -8.53
C ALA A 171 8.17 -6.06 -7.75
N ILE A 172 7.99 -6.12 -6.44
CA ILE A 172 7.92 -4.92 -5.59
C ILE A 172 9.24 -4.14 -5.57
N ASP A 173 10.39 -4.83 -5.55
CA ASP A 173 11.71 -4.20 -5.63
C ASP A 173 11.92 -3.49 -6.98
N VAL A 174 11.62 -4.18 -8.08
CA VAL A 174 11.76 -3.65 -9.44
C VAL A 174 10.84 -2.46 -9.71
N HIS A 175 9.57 -2.54 -9.32
CA HIS A 175 8.56 -1.50 -9.60
C HIS A 175 8.47 -0.42 -8.52
N GLY A 176 9.09 -0.67 -7.37
CA GLY A 176 9.13 0.24 -6.22
C GLY A 176 7.93 0.07 -5.28
N GLN A 177 8.23 -0.22 -4.01
CA GLN A 177 7.26 -0.39 -2.92
C GLN A 177 6.20 0.72 -2.85
N THR A 178 6.62 1.97 -3.04
CA THR A 178 5.71 3.13 -2.96
C THR A 178 4.70 3.16 -4.12
N LYS A 179 5.09 2.68 -5.30
CA LYS A 179 4.19 2.55 -6.45
C LYS A 179 3.18 1.45 -6.17
N VAL A 180 3.64 0.25 -5.80
CA VAL A 180 2.75 -0.89 -5.52
C VAL A 180 1.72 -0.56 -4.44
N ALA A 181 2.16 0.05 -3.34
CA ALA A 181 1.27 0.49 -2.26
C ALA A 181 0.21 1.51 -2.71
N LYS A 182 0.59 2.46 -3.59
CA LYS A 182 -0.34 3.45 -4.13
C LYS A 182 -1.42 2.79 -4.96
N GLU A 183 -1.05 1.87 -5.85
CA GLU A 183 -1.98 1.22 -6.76
C GLU A 183 -2.88 0.21 -6.02
N ALA A 184 -2.33 -0.50 -5.02
CA ALA A 184 -3.09 -1.34 -4.10
C ALA A 184 -4.20 -0.56 -3.38
N ARG A 185 -3.90 0.67 -2.93
CA ARG A 185 -4.88 1.55 -2.27
C ARG A 185 -6.05 1.87 -3.18
N LYS A 186 -5.78 2.17 -4.46
CA LYS A 186 -6.84 2.53 -5.40
C LYS A 186 -7.83 1.38 -5.61
N ILE A 187 -7.33 0.15 -5.66
CA ILE A 187 -8.15 -1.06 -5.80
C ILE A 187 -9.12 -1.22 -4.62
N ILE A 188 -8.70 -0.93 -3.39
CA ILE A 188 -9.56 -1.08 -2.21
C ILE A 188 -10.43 0.14 -1.92
N ALA A 189 -10.17 1.28 -2.57
CA ALA A 189 -10.83 2.55 -2.27
C ALA A 189 -12.37 2.48 -2.38
N PRO A 190 -12.97 1.79 -3.37
CA PRO A 190 -14.42 1.66 -3.43
C PRO A 190 -15.02 0.94 -2.20
N ALA A 191 -14.43 -0.19 -1.78
CA ALA A 191 -14.90 -0.93 -0.61
C ALA A 191 -14.72 -0.12 0.69
N LYS A 192 -13.69 0.71 0.78
CA LYS A 192 -13.44 1.59 1.93
C LYS A 192 -14.52 2.65 2.19
N LEU A 193 -15.41 2.91 1.23
CA LEU A 193 -16.49 3.88 1.38
C LEU A 193 -17.64 3.39 2.27
N GLU A 194 -17.77 2.08 2.49
CA GLU A 194 -18.85 1.50 3.29
C GLU A 194 -18.29 0.50 4.32
N GLN A 195 -18.67 0.67 5.59
CA GLN A 195 -18.27 -0.26 6.64
C GLN A 195 -18.86 -1.65 6.38
N GLY A 196 -18.05 -2.70 6.51
CA GLY A 196 -18.48 -4.06 6.25
C GLY A 196 -18.47 -4.47 4.77
N ALA A 197 -18.00 -3.61 3.86
CA ALA A 197 -17.87 -3.98 2.45
C ALA A 197 -16.68 -4.93 2.21
N GLU A 198 -16.84 -5.79 1.20
CA GLU A 198 -15.89 -6.81 0.78
C GLU A 198 -15.48 -6.58 -0.67
N VAL A 199 -14.30 -7.07 -1.06
CA VAL A 199 -13.86 -7.17 -2.46
C VAL A 199 -13.72 -8.64 -2.83
N LYS A 200 -14.40 -9.09 -3.88
CA LYS A 200 -14.40 -10.50 -4.32
C LYS A 200 -13.80 -10.60 -5.71
N PHE A 201 -12.88 -11.53 -5.88
CA PHE A 201 -12.13 -11.75 -7.10
C PHE A 201 -12.53 -13.07 -7.73
N PHE A 202 -12.87 -13.04 -9.01
CA PHE A 202 -13.27 -14.21 -9.80
C PHE A 202 -12.43 -14.24 -11.08
N SER A 203 -12.19 -15.45 -11.59
CA SER A 203 -11.64 -15.64 -12.94
C SER A 203 -12.69 -16.29 -13.83
N GLY A 204 -12.86 -15.76 -15.04
CA GLY A 204 -13.78 -16.24 -16.06
C GLY A 204 -13.45 -17.63 -16.62
N ALA A 205 -12.32 -18.21 -16.23
CA ALA A 205 -11.96 -19.59 -16.56
C ALA A 205 -12.37 -20.61 -15.47
N ASN A 206 -12.91 -20.16 -14.33
CA ASN A 206 -13.61 -21.02 -13.37
C ASN A 206 -15.11 -21.07 -13.70
N ALA A 207 -15.66 -22.29 -13.83
CA ALA A 207 -17.10 -22.52 -14.04
C ALA A 207 -17.94 -22.33 -12.75
N SER A 208 -17.34 -21.76 -11.70
CA SER A 208 -17.95 -21.61 -10.38
C SER A 208 -18.29 -20.15 -10.13
N ASP A 209 -19.47 -19.90 -9.59
CA ASP A 209 -19.89 -18.58 -9.10
C ASP A 209 -19.24 -18.20 -7.75
N ALA A 210 -18.25 -18.98 -7.28
CA ALA A 210 -17.51 -18.70 -6.06
C ALA A 210 -16.27 -17.84 -6.34
N PRO A 211 -15.96 -16.86 -5.46
CA PRO A 211 -14.74 -16.08 -5.58
C PRO A 211 -13.50 -16.96 -5.30
N ILE A 212 -12.43 -16.70 -6.04
CA ILE A 212 -11.12 -17.36 -5.85
C ILE A 212 -10.41 -16.74 -4.64
N VAL A 213 -10.52 -15.41 -4.50
CA VAL A 213 -9.99 -14.64 -3.37
C VAL A 213 -11.06 -13.66 -2.92
N THR A 214 -11.16 -13.46 -1.61
CA THR A 214 -12.04 -12.44 -1.01
C THR A 214 -11.22 -11.60 -0.06
N PHE A 215 -11.26 -10.29 -0.22
CA PHE A 215 -10.92 -9.35 0.84
C PHE A 215 -12.19 -9.17 1.66
N ASP A 216 -12.24 -9.86 2.80
CA ASP A 216 -13.34 -9.71 3.74
C ASP A 216 -13.34 -8.31 4.37
N SER A 217 -14.41 -7.98 5.09
CA SER A 217 -14.54 -6.67 5.72
C SER A 217 -13.41 -6.37 6.71
N GLU A 218 -12.91 -7.38 7.42
CA GLU A 218 -11.81 -7.21 8.37
C GLU A 218 -10.51 -6.80 7.66
N LEU A 219 -10.18 -7.48 6.56
CA LEU A 219 -9.03 -7.14 5.73
C LEU A 219 -9.22 -5.77 5.06
N VAL A 220 -10.39 -5.51 4.47
CA VAL A 220 -10.70 -4.21 3.87
C VAL A 220 -10.50 -3.12 4.91
N GLU A 221 -11.00 -3.26 6.14
CA GLU A 221 -10.82 -2.30 7.23
C GLU A 221 -9.36 -2.16 7.68
N ALA A 222 -8.61 -3.27 7.76
CA ALA A 222 -7.20 -3.26 8.17
C ALA A 222 -6.28 -2.57 7.16
N LEU A 223 -6.55 -2.69 5.86
CA LEU A 223 -5.73 -2.08 4.81
C LEU A 223 -5.77 -0.54 4.87
N PRO A 224 -4.68 0.19 4.60
CA PRO A 224 -4.65 1.64 4.75
C PRO A 224 -5.38 2.35 3.60
N SER A 225 -6.16 3.40 3.92
CA SER A 225 -6.85 4.26 2.93
C SER A 225 -6.10 5.56 2.60
N TYR A 226 -5.00 5.88 3.30
CA TYR A 226 -4.31 7.17 3.17
C TYR A 226 -3.41 7.24 1.94
N ASP A 227 -3.37 8.41 1.28
CA ASP A 227 -2.40 8.66 0.21
C ASP A 227 -1.01 8.91 0.77
N PHE A 228 -0.16 7.90 0.63
CA PHE A 228 1.24 8.01 1.05
C PHE A 228 2.03 9.01 0.21
N ASN A 229 1.59 9.37 -1.01
CA ASN A 229 2.37 10.16 -1.97
C ASN A 229 1.96 11.63 -2.12
N GLU A 230 0.86 12.07 -1.52
CA GLU A 230 0.39 13.45 -1.71
C GLU A 230 0.35 14.24 -0.40
N GLY A 231 1.34 15.12 -0.26
CA GLY A 231 1.27 16.26 0.65
C GLY A 231 1.98 16.12 1.99
N ASP A 232 1.87 17.20 2.74
CA ASP A 232 2.31 17.31 4.12
C ASP A 232 1.39 16.43 5.01
N VAL A 233 1.93 15.37 5.63
CA VAL A 233 1.16 14.50 6.52
C VAL A 233 1.05 15.14 7.89
N SER A 234 -0.17 15.36 8.38
CA SER A 234 -0.42 15.97 9.70
C SER A 234 -0.82 14.91 10.71
N ILE A 235 -0.03 14.76 11.77
CA ILE A 235 -0.23 13.74 12.81
C ILE A 235 -0.43 14.42 14.16
N PRO A 236 -1.59 14.25 14.82
CA PRO A 236 -1.81 14.74 16.17
C PRO A 236 -1.03 13.91 17.19
N GLN A 237 -0.50 14.57 18.21
CA GLN A 237 0.28 14.01 19.30
C GLN A 237 -0.15 14.68 20.59
N ASN A 238 -0.44 13.89 21.61
CA ASN A 238 -0.95 14.41 22.88
C ASN A 238 0.10 14.31 23.98
N ASN A 239 0.13 15.29 24.87
CA ASN A 239 0.92 15.31 26.09
C ASN A 239 2.44 15.09 25.87
N VAL A 240 3.00 15.70 24.83
CA VAL A 240 4.43 15.60 24.50
C VAL A 240 5.23 16.71 25.16
N ASP A 241 6.51 16.44 25.45
CA ASP A 241 7.42 17.43 26.00
C ASP A 241 7.91 18.37 24.89
N VAL A 242 7.65 19.66 25.05
CA VAL A 242 8.06 20.72 24.13
C VAL A 242 9.00 21.66 24.86
N PHE A 243 10.23 21.77 24.35
CA PHE A 243 11.27 22.66 24.89
C PHE A 243 11.55 23.78 23.89
N ILE A 244 11.00 24.96 24.14
CA ILE A 244 11.13 26.11 23.24
C ILE A 244 12.55 26.66 23.32
N THR A 245 13.21 26.76 22.17
CA THR A 245 14.62 27.17 22.04
C THR A 245 14.84 28.40 21.18
N SER A 246 13.84 28.81 20.42
CA SER A 246 13.84 30.03 19.60
C SER A 246 12.45 30.64 19.62
N MET A 247 12.37 31.97 19.69
CA MET A 247 11.14 32.71 19.99
C MET A 247 11.13 34.03 19.21
N ASP A 248 9.96 34.39 18.69
CA ASP A 248 9.70 35.67 18.04
C ASP A 248 8.36 36.21 18.58
N LEU A 249 8.43 37.04 19.62
CA LEU A 249 7.26 37.55 20.36
C LEU A 249 6.29 38.34 19.47
N GLU A 250 6.75 38.86 18.33
CA GLU A 250 5.92 39.63 17.41
C GLU A 250 5.12 38.73 16.45
N ARG A 251 5.38 37.40 16.41
CA ARG A 251 4.84 36.50 15.39
C ARG A 251 4.36 35.17 15.97
N HIS A 252 3.05 34.96 16.01
CA HIS A 252 2.44 33.69 16.46
C HIS A 252 2.70 32.48 15.52
N LYS A 253 2.87 32.73 14.22
CA LYS A 253 2.90 31.69 13.18
C LYS A 253 4.31 31.30 12.70
N THR A 254 5.33 32.11 12.99
CA THR A 254 6.69 31.95 12.47
C THR A 254 7.71 32.47 13.47
N GLY A 255 8.98 32.04 13.37
CA GLY A 255 10.07 32.54 14.22
C GLY A 255 10.27 31.77 15.53
N TRP A 256 9.39 30.80 15.81
CA TRP A 256 9.51 29.92 16.97
C TRP A 256 10.05 28.54 16.58
N ALA A 257 10.85 27.94 17.47
CA ALA A 257 11.31 26.56 17.31
C ALA A 257 11.51 25.87 18.65
N ALA A 258 11.26 24.56 18.68
CA ALA A 258 11.43 23.73 19.87
C ALA A 258 12.20 22.44 19.59
N HIS A 259 12.80 21.88 20.63
CA HIS A 259 13.15 20.46 20.66
C HIS A 259 11.97 19.67 21.21
N ILE A 260 11.62 18.60 20.49
CA ILE A 260 10.53 17.70 20.86
C ILE A 260 11.10 16.27 20.76
N PRO A 261 11.67 15.73 21.86
CA PRO A 261 12.46 14.50 21.81
C PRO A 261 11.71 13.30 21.22
N SER A 262 10.40 13.20 21.46
CA SER A 262 9.55 12.14 20.93
C SER A 262 9.35 12.20 19.41
N ILE A 263 9.71 13.33 18.77
CA ILE A 263 9.57 13.55 17.32
C ILE A 263 10.94 13.60 16.63
N SER A 264 11.93 14.23 17.26
CA SER A 264 13.31 14.24 16.79
C SER A 264 14.28 14.48 17.95
N GLU A 265 15.26 13.59 18.09
CA GLU A 265 16.22 13.65 19.19
C GLU A 265 17.11 14.90 19.15
N ASN A 266 17.51 15.34 17.95
CA ASN A 266 18.56 16.36 17.79
C ASN A 266 18.12 17.56 16.93
N LYS A 267 17.02 17.45 16.17
CA LYS A 267 16.58 18.53 15.29
C LYS A 267 15.66 19.49 16.04
N ARG A 268 15.86 20.79 15.83
CA ARG A 268 14.86 21.82 16.21
C ARG A 268 13.75 21.82 15.18
N ILE A 269 12.52 21.78 15.63
CA ILE A 269 11.32 21.77 14.80
C ILE A 269 10.72 23.18 14.87
N PRO A 270 10.47 23.85 13.73
CA PRO A 270 9.70 25.08 13.69
C PRO A 270 8.32 24.85 14.32
N ILE A 271 7.92 25.72 15.24
CA ILE A 271 6.61 25.63 15.88
C ILE A 271 5.76 26.87 15.61
N SER A 272 4.46 26.71 15.72
CA SER A 272 3.48 27.81 15.71
C SER A 272 2.41 27.56 16.77
N PHE A 273 1.74 28.62 17.19
CA PHE A 273 0.67 28.55 18.19
C PHE A 273 -0.67 28.93 17.56
N ASN A 274 -1.77 28.54 18.20
CA ASN A 274 -3.08 29.13 17.91
C ASN A 274 -3.05 30.64 18.24
N SER A 275 -3.89 31.43 17.57
CA SER A 275 -3.86 32.91 17.63
C SER A 275 -4.11 33.49 19.02
N ASP A 276 -4.71 32.71 19.91
CA ASP A 276 -5.28 33.21 21.17
C ASP A 276 -4.36 32.92 22.37
N GLU A 277 -3.18 32.35 22.12
CA GLU A 277 -2.19 31.97 23.13
C GLU A 277 -1.34 33.18 23.59
N ASN A 278 -1.06 33.27 24.91
CA ASN A 278 -0.26 34.34 25.49
C ASN A 278 1.25 34.11 25.27
N LEU A 279 1.81 34.74 24.23
CA LEU A 279 3.21 34.56 23.84
C LEU A 279 4.22 35.03 24.91
N GLU A 280 3.88 36.03 25.74
CA GLU A 280 4.77 36.50 26.80
C GLU A 280 4.95 35.46 27.90
N GLN A 281 3.84 34.82 28.31
CA GLN A 281 3.88 33.73 29.28
C GLN A 281 4.69 32.54 28.72
N ILE A 282 4.43 32.17 27.47
CA ILE A 282 5.11 31.07 26.78
C ILE A 282 6.62 31.31 26.70
N ALA A 283 7.03 32.55 26.39
CA ALA A 283 8.44 32.93 26.30
C ALA A 283 9.16 32.89 27.66
N SER A 284 8.43 33.11 28.76
CA SER A 284 8.95 33.07 30.11
C SER A 284 9.17 31.63 30.61
N GLU A 285 8.19 30.76 30.41
CA GLU A 285 8.22 29.41 30.99
C GLU A 285 8.92 28.38 30.09
N ARG A 286 8.84 28.56 28.77
CA ARG A 286 9.55 27.83 27.68
C ARG A 286 9.38 26.32 27.57
N ASN A 287 9.03 25.62 28.64
CA ASN A 287 9.02 24.16 28.69
C ASN A 287 7.65 23.67 29.13
N TYR A 288 7.00 22.89 28.28
CA TYR A 288 5.60 22.50 28.48
C TYR A 288 5.35 21.06 28.08
N LYS A 289 4.39 20.42 28.75
CA LYS A 289 3.55 19.41 28.13
C LYS A 289 2.60 20.08 27.15
N ALA A 290 2.48 19.57 25.94
CA ALA A 290 1.56 20.12 24.95
C ALA A 290 0.90 19.03 24.11
N ASN A 291 -0.29 19.34 23.63
CA ASN A 291 -0.84 18.64 22.48
C ASN A 291 -0.40 19.41 21.23
N ILE A 292 0.04 18.68 20.22
CA ILE A 292 0.60 19.24 19.00
C ILE A 292 0.08 18.48 17.78
N THR A 293 0.06 19.15 16.64
CA THR A 293 -0.07 18.51 15.33
C THR A 293 1.25 18.67 14.60
N VAL A 294 1.96 17.57 14.38
CA VAL A 294 3.23 17.57 13.64
C VAL A 294 2.94 17.42 12.16
N VAL A 295 3.49 18.32 11.36
CA VAL A 295 3.45 18.25 9.92
C VAL A 295 4.76 17.65 9.42
N TYR A 296 4.66 16.53 8.73
CA TYR A 296 5.77 15.84 8.08
C TYR A 296 5.77 16.15 6.59
N GLY A 297 6.92 16.58 6.09
CA GLY A 297 7.16 16.69 4.65
C GLY A 297 8.01 15.51 4.20
N ARG A 298 7.78 15.03 2.99
CA ARG A 298 8.58 13.95 2.42
C ARG A 298 9.91 14.46 1.88
N ASP A 299 10.99 13.76 2.21
CA ASP A 299 12.31 14.02 1.65
C ASP A 299 12.33 13.61 0.17
N LYS A 300 12.71 14.54 -0.72
CA LYS A 300 12.69 14.32 -2.17
C LYS A 300 13.70 13.27 -2.66
N LYS A 301 14.71 12.93 -1.86
CA LYS A 301 15.76 11.96 -2.23
C LYS A 301 15.51 10.59 -1.63
N SER A 302 15.17 10.51 -0.33
CA SER A 302 14.96 9.23 0.33
C SER A 302 13.49 8.77 0.37
N GLY A 303 12.53 9.67 0.15
CA GLY A 303 11.11 9.34 0.34
C GLY A 303 10.68 9.28 1.81
N ASP A 304 11.60 9.50 2.76
CA ASP A 304 11.30 9.48 4.20
C ASP A 304 10.46 10.69 4.61
N LEU A 305 9.56 10.50 5.57
CA LEU A 305 8.88 11.60 6.22
C LEU A 305 9.81 12.28 7.22
N LYS A 306 10.05 13.59 7.04
CA LYS A 306 10.83 14.42 7.95
C LYS A 306 9.92 15.46 8.63
N PRO A 307 10.02 15.65 9.96
CA PRO A 307 9.26 16.68 10.63
C PRO A 307 9.65 18.05 10.06
N LYS A 308 8.64 18.74 9.55
CA LYS A 308 8.75 20.03 8.85
C LYS A 308 8.39 21.18 9.78
N ARG A 309 7.28 21.03 10.52
CA ARG A 309 6.81 21.99 11.55
C ARG A 309 5.86 21.30 12.53
N ALA A 310 5.57 21.92 13.67
CA ALA A 310 4.51 21.49 14.58
C ALA A 310 3.61 22.67 14.97
N LEU A 311 2.29 22.46 14.97
CA LEU A 311 1.32 23.38 15.53
C LEU A 311 1.05 22.98 16.98
N ILE A 312 1.28 23.87 17.93
CA ILE A 312 0.85 23.70 19.33
C ILE A 312 -0.65 23.96 19.38
N THR A 313 -1.43 22.92 19.68
CA THR A 313 -2.90 23.02 19.71
C THR A 313 -3.44 23.31 21.11
N SER A 314 -2.73 22.89 22.15
CA SER A 314 -3.00 23.29 23.53
C SER A 314 -1.77 23.14 24.42
N LEU A 315 -1.53 24.12 25.27
CA LEU A 315 -0.50 24.04 26.32
C LEU A 315 -1.07 23.38 27.58
N GLY A 316 -0.28 22.48 28.16
CA GLY A 316 -0.56 21.79 29.41
C GLY A 316 0.40 22.22 30.52
N GLN A 317 0.76 21.29 31.40
CA GLN A 317 1.60 21.58 32.55
C GLN A 317 3.01 22.04 32.16
N LYS A 318 3.52 23.07 32.83
CA LYS A 318 4.92 23.49 32.75
C LYS A 318 5.86 22.36 33.20
N LEU A 319 6.94 22.15 32.45
CA LEU A 319 7.99 21.22 32.82
C LEU A 319 9.02 21.89 33.74
N GLU A 320 9.40 21.21 34.82
CA GLU A 320 10.36 21.74 35.81
C GLU A 320 11.82 21.71 35.33
N LYS A 321 12.14 20.84 34.37
CA LYS A 321 13.51 20.62 33.87
C LYS A 321 13.66 21.09 32.42
N GLY A 322 14.81 21.64 32.08
CA GLY A 322 15.14 22.02 30.71
C GLY A 322 15.60 20.84 29.85
N PHE A 323 15.63 21.03 28.53
CA PHE A 323 16.05 19.98 27.57
C PHE A 323 17.45 19.41 27.85
N LYS A 324 18.40 20.24 28.33
CA LYS A 324 19.77 19.80 28.64
C LYS A 324 19.85 18.95 29.90
N ASP A 325 18.93 19.11 30.84
CA ASP A 325 18.92 18.39 32.12
C ASP A 325 18.36 16.96 31.99
N LYS A 326 17.88 16.58 30.80
CA LYS A 326 17.40 15.23 30.46
C LYS A 326 18.45 14.33 29.79
N LYS A 327 19.60 14.87 29.37
CA LYS A 327 20.68 14.10 28.71
C LYS A 327 21.73 13.55 29.70
N ILE A 328 21.44 13.56 31.00
CA ILE A 328 22.27 12.99 32.08
C ILE A 328 21.54 11.80 32.70
#